data_AF-A0A4C2DZD3-F1
#
_entry.id   AF-A0A4C2DZD3-F1
#
_cell.length_a   1.000
_cell.length_b   1.000
_cell.length_c   1.000
_cell.angle_alpha   90.00
_cell.angle_beta   90.00
_cell.angle_gamma   90.00
#
_symmetry.space_group_name_H-M   'P 1'
#
loop_
_entity.id
_entity.type
_entity.pdbx_description
1 polymer ?
#
loop_
_entity_poly.entity_id
_entity_poly.type
_entity_poly.pdbx_seq_one_letter_code
_entity_poly.pdbx_strand_id
1 'polypeptide(L)'
;MNCDHAVNHLIGFLINGVSQDNPALLNNLVYYTPRLKSVTSLQNLIGSAFMSSIWADADLFELYEMSQAIVQWKLQISEPTISLQEFYSAWDLCFVNCNIWTPQKLAILGGILSTKSKFEYLQRSYFLDDSGTVIKLYRCWRNQHFLPVWCSLLGKSQSLSRLDEIVAIYSTISDPVDVKRNQIPWNTVTRSLTRLSTSYLSSPPTRESPLTRHLNRFVKTLQISIIKNNQTVISEALDNICSECFNLYAREVGSSNPNKHYMGEYYRNALFAVIIELKSILDSTPTIPENWYQQIIMCLFYTSFIAKDIGIVGFESYEYVYDLVTTGITMCSNQWIYIQVLDTMIGNIWNGIPIHSNKPNDAKRLFMLNYLERTLPEFPHLTPSFIRKVIKPIELSYIDSNDVELRESAHLMLLSLFQNSVSESSLVTWQTQYYHEYIALATDHFLQKKLSEAQLAIIYQRMSSRLPHLQTVDKHLTRDTLHYTYLKILNCHQTDQQRVLLLCLIYQIPFVNRIFLLEWLNTCQELMSGIKFDRAQKKKILEALCTVVSSLQTDDALKWWYSNILPTQSYL
;
A
#
# COMPACT_ATOMS: atom_id res chain seq x y z
N MET A 1 26.44 48.92 -0.83
CA MET A 1 27.37 48.40 -1.85
C MET A 1 26.62 48.30 -3.18
N ASN A 2 27.23 48.79 -4.26
CA ASN A 2 26.58 48.89 -5.57
C ASN A 2 26.31 47.48 -6.15
N CYS A 3 25.07 47.16 -6.53
CA CYS A 3 24.69 45.84 -7.05
C CYS A 3 25.58 45.41 -8.23
N ASP A 4 25.95 46.36 -9.09
CA ASP A 4 26.81 46.12 -10.25
C ASP A 4 28.25 45.73 -9.87
N HIS A 5 28.78 46.26 -8.77
CA HIS A 5 30.11 45.90 -8.30
C HIS A 5 30.14 44.47 -7.73
N ALA A 6 29.07 44.05 -7.03
CA ALA A 6 28.93 42.68 -6.55
C ALA A 6 28.80 41.67 -7.70
N VAL A 7 28.03 42.03 -8.73
CA VAL A 7 27.82 41.19 -9.93
C VAL A 7 29.11 41.05 -10.74
N ASN A 8 29.86 42.13 -10.95
CA ASN A 8 31.15 42.07 -11.65
C ASN A 8 32.18 41.21 -10.90
N HIS A 9 32.20 41.30 -9.56
CA HIS A 9 33.05 40.44 -8.74
C HIS A 9 32.65 38.97 -8.89
N LEU A 10 31.35 38.67 -8.92
CA LEU A 10 30.83 37.32 -9.09
C LEU A 10 31.13 36.74 -10.48
N ILE A 11 31.03 37.56 -11.54
CA ILE A 11 31.45 37.19 -12.90
C ILE A 11 32.95 36.88 -12.93
N GLY A 12 33.79 37.74 -12.37
CA GLY A 12 35.23 37.52 -12.29
C GLY A 12 35.57 36.22 -11.57
N PHE A 13 34.84 35.89 -10.50
CA PHE A 13 34.99 34.63 -9.79
C PHE A 13 34.65 33.41 -10.66
N LEU A 14 33.50 33.44 -11.34
CA LEU A 14 33.04 32.34 -12.21
C LEU A 14 33.99 32.08 -13.40
N ILE A 15 34.69 33.11 -13.87
CA ILE A 15 35.67 33.00 -14.95
C ILE A 15 37.01 32.47 -14.43
N ASN A 16 37.47 32.96 -13.27
CA ASN A 16 38.84 32.72 -12.80
C ASN A 16 39.01 31.44 -11.96
N GLY A 17 37.92 30.78 -11.55
CA GLY A 17 37.99 29.41 -11.01
C GLY A 17 38.59 29.27 -9.61
N VAL A 18 38.61 30.33 -8.79
CA VAL A 18 39.21 30.28 -7.45
C VAL A 18 38.29 29.53 -6.49
N SER A 19 38.80 28.55 -5.74
CA SER A 19 38.03 27.75 -4.79
C SER A 19 37.59 28.59 -3.57
N GLN A 20 36.28 28.81 -3.43
CA GLN A 20 35.60 29.20 -2.19
C GLN A 20 34.34 28.34 -2.00
N ASP A 21 33.78 28.37 -0.79
CA ASP A 21 32.54 27.67 -0.39
C ASP A 21 31.43 27.77 -1.46
N ASN A 22 31.21 26.66 -2.18
CA ASN A 22 30.15 26.48 -3.19
C ASN A 22 28.76 26.99 -2.74
N PRO A 23 28.30 26.79 -1.49
CA PRO A 23 26.96 27.24 -1.08
C PRO A 23 26.76 28.76 -1.15
N ALA A 24 27.78 29.55 -0.82
CA ALA A 24 27.67 31.01 -0.83
C ALA A 24 27.59 31.54 -2.27
N LEU A 25 28.34 30.93 -3.20
CA LEU A 25 28.31 31.27 -4.61
C LEU A 25 26.93 30.99 -5.23
N LEU A 26 26.37 29.81 -4.97
CA LEU A 26 25.03 29.42 -5.46
C LEU A 26 23.95 30.37 -4.92
N ASN A 27 23.99 30.70 -3.63
CA ASN A 27 23.05 31.65 -3.02
C ASN A 27 23.15 33.05 -3.63
N ASN A 28 24.36 33.54 -3.88
CA ASN A 28 24.57 34.82 -4.55
C ASN A 28 24.05 34.80 -5.99
N LEU A 29 24.25 33.71 -6.73
CA LEU A 29 23.67 33.54 -8.07
C LEU A 29 22.14 33.59 -8.05
N VAL A 30 21.51 32.86 -7.13
CA VAL A 30 20.04 32.88 -6.95
C VAL A 30 19.53 34.27 -6.57
N TYR A 31 20.27 35.00 -5.73
CA TYR A 31 19.87 36.33 -5.28
C TYR A 31 20.00 37.39 -6.39
N TYR A 32 21.17 37.48 -7.04
CA TYR A 32 21.46 38.59 -7.96
C TYR A 32 20.87 38.40 -9.36
N THR A 33 20.96 37.20 -9.94
CA THR A 33 20.56 36.93 -11.34
C THR A 33 19.14 37.41 -11.69
N PRO A 34 18.07 37.08 -10.92
CA PRO A 34 16.71 37.52 -11.27
C PRO A 34 16.48 39.03 -11.10
N ARG A 35 17.33 39.74 -10.34
CA ARG A 35 17.19 41.15 -9.95
C ARG A 35 18.00 42.13 -10.79
N LEU A 36 18.75 41.63 -11.78
CA LEU A 36 19.53 42.46 -12.68
C LEU A 36 18.64 43.40 -13.49
N LYS A 37 19.15 44.63 -13.70
CA LYS A 37 18.46 45.69 -14.45
C LYS A 37 19.00 45.87 -15.87
N SER A 38 20.23 45.42 -16.13
CA SER A 38 20.90 45.50 -17.45
C SER A 38 20.90 44.14 -18.14
N VAL A 39 20.40 44.10 -19.39
CA VAL A 39 20.39 42.89 -20.24
C VAL A 39 21.82 42.41 -20.51
N THR A 40 22.77 43.33 -20.73
CA THR A 40 24.18 42.99 -20.97
C THR A 40 24.81 42.35 -19.73
N SER A 41 24.55 42.90 -18.54
CA SER A 41 25.05 42.30 -17.29
C SER A 41 24.43 40.94 -17.03
N LEU A 42 23.15 40.76 -17.38
CA LEU A 42 22.46 39.48 -17.29
C LEU A 42 23.07 38.43 -18.22
N GLN A 43 23.30 38.78 -19.49
CA GLN A 43 23.93 37.89 -20.47
C GLN A 43 25.34 37.48 -20.03
N ASN A 44 26.14 38.43 -19.54
CA ASN A 44 27.48 38.13 -19.04
C ASN A 44 27.43 37.21 -17.82
N LEU A 45 26.54 37.48 -16.85
CA LEU A 45 26.42 36.65 -15.66
C LEU A 45 25.95 35.23 -15.98
N ILE A 46 24.89 35.09 -16.78
CA ILE A 46 24.36 33.79 -17.20
C ILE A 46 25.41 33.04 -18.02
N GLY A 47 26.09 33.72 -18.95
CA GLY A 47 27.14 33.13 -19.78
C GLY A 47 28.31 32.62 -18.94
N SER A 48 28.82 33.44 -18.02
CA SER A 48 29.90 33.05 -17.10
C SER A 48 29.45 31.94 -16.16
N ALA A 49 28.23 31.97 -15.64
CA ALA A 49 27.70 30.91 -14.80
C ALA A 49 27.57 29.60 -15.59
N PHE A 50 26.96 29.60 -16.77
CA PHE A 50 26.72 28.38 -17.55
C PHE A 50 28.02 27.74 -18.09
N MET A 51 29.03 28.55 -18.41
CA MET A 51 30.31 28.07 -18.96
C MET A 51 31.40 27.85 -17.91
N SER A 52 31.16 28.16 -16.63
CA SER A 52 32.19 28.06 -15.59
C SER A 52 32.70 26.63 -15.41
N SER A 53 34.03 26.50 -15.25
CA SER A 53 34.70 25.24 -14.90
C SER A 53 34.56 24.88 -13.42
N ILE A 54 34.15 25.82 -12.55
CA ILE A 54 33.96 25.59 -11.10
C ILE A 54 32.96 24.47 -10.85
N TRP A 55 32.03 24.25 -11.78
CA TRP A 55 31.01 23.22 -11.66
C TRP A 55 31.51 21.81 -11.92
N ALA A 56 32.75 21.60 -12.40
CA ALA A 56 33.24 20.29 -12.81
C ALA A 56 33.00 19.19 -11.75
N ASP A 57 33.12 19.53 -10.47
CA ASP A 57 32.93 18.64 -9.32
C ASP A 57 31.68 18.97 -8.48
N ALA A 58 30.83 19.88 -8.93
CA ALA A 58 29.60 20.26 -8.22
C ALA A 58 28.53 19.17 -8.31
N ASP A 59 27.74 19.05 -7.23
CA ASP A 59 26.57 18.18 -7.17
C ASP A 59 25.52 18.63 -8.21
N LEU A 60 24.96 17.68 -8.97
CA LEU A 60 23.99 18.00 -10.03
C LEU A 60 22.70 18.58 -9.46
N PHE A 61 22.25 18.14 -8.30
CA PHE A 61 21.05 18.66 -7.66
C PHE A 61 21.27 20.10 -7.18
N GLU A 62 22.44 20.46 -6.67
CA GLU A 62 22.72 21.84 -6.28
C GLU A 62 22.60 22.80 -7.46
N LEU A 63 23.15 22.44 -8.62
CA LEU A 63 23.05 23.24 -9.85
C LEU A 63 21.63 23.28 -10.42
N TYR A 64 20.91 22.16 -10.34
CA TYR A 64 19.50 22.07 -10.70
C TYR A 64 18.64 22.97 -9.80
N GLU A 65 18.82 22.93 -8.48
CA GLU A 65 18.06 23.74 -7.52
C GLU A 65 18.40 25.23 -7.64
N MET A 66 19.68 25.57 -7.87
CA MET A 66 20.11 26.95 -8.13
C MET A 66 19.38 27.54 -9.35
N SER A 67 19.43 26.84 -10.48
CA SER A 67 18.82 27.33 -11.72
C SER A 67 17.29 27.34 -11.66
N GLN A 68 16.69 26.35 -10.99
CA GLN A 68 15.26 26.35 -10.66
C GLN A 68 14.90 27.60 -9.83
N ALA A 69 15.66 27.88 -8.76
CA ALA A 69 15.40 29.00 -7.86
C ALA A 69 15.56 30.35 -8.56
N ILE A 70 16.59 30.53 -9.42
CA ILE A 70 16.78 31.74 -10.23
C ILE A 70 15.51 32.06 -11.03
N VAL A 71 14.97 31.08 -11.74
CA VAL A 71 13.77 31.27 -12.58
C VAL A 71 12.53 31.46 -11.71
N GLN A 72 12.38 30.70 -10.63
CA GLN A 72 11.24 30.85 -9.72
C GLN A 72 11.16 32.23 -9.09
N TRP A 73 12.30 32.80 -8.68
CA TRP A 73 12.38 34.17 -8.18
C TRP A 73 12.06 35.18 -9.26
N LYS A 74 12.57 35.02 -10.48
CA LYS A 74 12.26 35.91 -11.59
C LYS A 74 10.76 35.98 -11.87
N LEU A 75 10.07 34.85 -11.84
CA LEU A 75 8.62 34.74 -12.05
C LEU A 75 7.78 35.36 -10.91
N GLN A 76 8.37 35.64 -9.75
CA GLN A 76 7.69 36.24 -8.60
C GLN A 76 7.89 37.77 -8.49
N ILE A 77 8.73 38.36 -9.34
CA ILE A 77 8.95 39.81 -9.35
C ILE A 77 7.77 40.47 -10.08
N SER A 78 7.02 41.31 -9.36
CA SER A 78 5.80 41.96 -9.87
C SER A 78 6.06 42.94 -11.03
N GLU A 79 7.16 43.70 -10.98
CA GLU A 79 7.54 44.66 -12.02
C GLU A 79 9.02 44.47 -12.42
N PRO A 80 9.32 43.50 -13.29
CA PRO A 80 10.69 43.21 -13.65
C PRO A 80 11.24 44.26 -14.63
N THR A 81 12.39 44.88 -14.30
CA THR A 81 13.05 45.87 -15.17
C THR A 81 13.49 45.27 -16.51
N ILE A 82 13.96 44.01 -16.49
CA ILE A 82 14.21 43.20 -17.69
C ILE A 82 12.98 42.33 -17.91
N SER A 83 12.38 42.39 -19.10
CA SER A 83 11.19 41.58 -19.43
C SER A 83 11.45 40.08 -19.31
N LEU A 84 10.40 39.27 -19.14
CA LEU A 84 10.57 37.81 -19.13
C LEU A 84 11.13 37.30 -20.46
N GLN A 85 10.70 37.87 -21.59
CA GLN A 85 11.23 37.51 -22.90
C GLN A 85 12.76 37.69 -22.94
N GLU A 86 13.26 38.88 -22.61
CA GLU A 86 14.70 39.17 -22.61
C GLU A 86 15.48 38.28 -21.63
N PHE A 87 14.89 38.01 -20.46
CA PHE A 87 15.50 37.13 -19.46
C PHE A 87 15.69 35.70 -19.98
N TYR A 88 14.67 35.15 -20.63
CA TYR A 88 14.74 33.79 -21.21
C TYR A 88 15.61 33.77 -22.47
N SER A 89 15.60 34.83 -23.28
CA SER A 89 16.50 34.95 -24.44
C SER A 89 17.98 34.98 -24.03
N ALA A 90 18.32 35.54 -22.87
CA ALA A 90 19.70 35.48 -22.35
C ALA A 90 20.15 34.05 -22.06
N TRP A 91 19.27 33.19 -21.51
CA TRP A 91 19.54 31.76 -21.35
C TRP A 91 19.59 31.01 -22.69
N ASP A 92 18.68 31.35 -23.62
CA ASP A 92 18.63 30.75 -24.96
C ASP A 92 19.95 30.92 -25.71
N LEU A 93 20.53 32.12 -25.67
CA LEU A 93 21.84 32.42 -26.25
C LEU A 93 22.94 31.50 -25.71
N CYS A 94 22.89 31.14 -24.42
CA CYS A 94 23.87 30.22 -23.84
C CYS A 94 23.65 28.77 -24.31
N PHE A 95 22.40 28.33 -24.42
CA PHE A 95 22.08 26.96 -24.84
C PHE A 95 22.34 26.72 -26.33
N VAL A 96 21.98 27.66 -27.19
CA VAL A 96 22.19 27.58 -28.64
C VAL A 96 23.68 27.58 -28.98
N ASN A 97 24.48 28.40 -28.30
CA ASN A 97 25.93 28.50 -28.53
C ASN A 97 26.74 27.44 -27.77
N CYS A 98 26.09 26.48 -27.09
CA CYS A 98 26.77 25.47 -26.30
C CYS A 98 27.30 24.32 -27.19
N ASN A 99 28.60 24.36 -27.47
CA ASN A 99 29.26 23.31 -28.27
C ASN A 99 29.53 22.01 -27.48
N ILE A 100 29.73 22.10 -26.17
CA ILE A 100 30.08 20.96 -25.31
C ILE A 100 29.12 20.90 -24.12
N TRP A 101 28.29 19.86 -24.14
CA TRP A 101 27.35 19.56 -23.06
C TRP A 101 27.95 18.61 -22.02
N THR A 102 27.80 18.99 -20.76
CA THR A 102 28.19 18.19 -19.59
C THR A 102 26.95 17.90 -18.74
N PRO A 103 27.00 16.90 -17.83
CA PRO A 103 25.91 16.64 -16.89
C PRO A 103 25.52 17.87 -16.06
N GLN A 104 26.49 18.72 -15.69
CA GLN A 104 26.26 19.97 -14.95
C GLN A 104 25.44 20.98 -15.74
N LYS A 105 25.82 21.21 -17.01
CA LYS A 105 25.06 22.11 -17.90
C LYS A 105 23.65 21.58 -18.13
N LEU A 106 23.51 20.25 -18.20
CA LEU A 106 22.21 19.60 -18.31
C LEU A 106 21.38 19.77 -17.03
N ALA A 107 21.99 19.71 -15.85
CA ALA A 107 21.34 19.96 -14.57
C ALA A 107 20.82 21.41 -14.46
N ILE A 108 21.62 22.39 -14.88
CA ILE A 108 21.19 23.81 -14.97
C ILE A 108 19.99 23.94 -15.91
N LEU A 109 20.05 23.36 -17.11
CA LEU A 109 18.92 23.40 -18.03
C LEU A 109 17.69 22.67 -17.46
N GLY A 110 17.88 21.52 -16.80
CA GLY A 110 16.82 20.76 -16.14
C GLY A 110 16.11 21.56 -15.06
N GLY A 111 16.86 22.31 -14.24
CA GLY A 111 16.32 23.18 -13.21
C GLY A 111 15.43 24.27 -13.78
N ILE A 112 15.88 24.91 -14.86
CA ILE A 112 15.04 25.86 -15.61
C ILE A 112 13.77 25.16 -16.14
N LEU A 113 13.90 24.04 -16.85
CA LEU A 113 12.77 23.31 -17.45
C LEU A 113 11.73 22.87 -16.40
N SER A 114 12.15 22.54 -15.18
CA SER A 114 11.26 22.14 -14.09
C SER A 114 10.24 23.23 -13.69
N THR A 115 10.51 24.49 -14.02
CA THR A 115 9.65 25.63 -13.69
C THR A 115 8.53 25.89 -14.69
N LYS A 116 8.46 25.12 -15.79
CA LYS A 116 7.48 25.28 -16.87
C LYS A 116 6.03 25.33 -16.36
N SER A 117 5.66 24.41 -15.46
CA SER A 117 4.29 24.34 -14.93
C SER A 117 3.92 25.57 -14.09
N LYS A 118 4.87 26.09 -13.30
CA LYS A 118 4.71 27.34 -12.56
C LYS A 118 4.54 28.53 -13.52
N PHE A 119 5.35 28.59 -14.57
CA PHE A 119 5.22 29.60 -15.61
C PHE A 119 3.85 29.52 -16.30
N GLU A 120 3.40 28.35 -16.75
CA GLU A 120 2.09 28.18 -17.40
C GLU A 120 0.92 28.62 -16.49
N TYR A 121 1.00 28.28 -15.20
CA TYR A 121 0.01 28.72 -14.22
C TYR A 121 -0.03 30.25 -14.08
N LEU A 122 1.13 30.88 -13.92
CA LEU A 122 1.22 32.33 -13.78
C LEU A 122 0.85 33.06 -15.06
N GLN A 123 1.24 32.54 -16.23
CA GLN A 123 0.85 33.08 -17.54
C GLN A 123 -0.67 33.08 -17.72
N ARG A 124 -1.36 32.01 -17.30
CA ARG A 124 -2.83 31.95 -17.35
C ARG A 124 -3.49 32.90 -16.37
N SER A 125 -2.87 33.15 -15.22
CA SER A 125 -3.46 33.94 -14.13
C SER A 125 -3.21 35.44 -14.27
N TYR A 126 -2.01 35.82 -14.73
CA TYR A 126 -1.52 37.20 -14.70
C TYR A 126 -1.00 37.70 -16.05
N PHE A 127 -0.98 36.85 -17.09
CA PHE A 127 -0.51 37.20 -18.44
C PHE A 127 0.88 37.87 -18.42
N LEU A 128 1.89 37.12 -17.98
CA LEU A 128 3.24 37.64 -17.72
C LEU A 128 4.11 37.85 -18.97
N ASP A 129 3.87 37.08 -20.03
CA ASP A 129 4.58 37.11 -21.31
C ASP A 129 3.60 37.36 -22.46
N ASP A 130 3.54 38.61 -22.92
CA ASP A 130 2.68 39.03 -24.04
C ASP A 130 3.15 38.45 -25.38
N SER A 131 4.44 38.11 -25.50
CA SER A 131 5.05 37.65 -26.75
C SER A 131 4.72 36.19 -27.09
N GLY A 132 4.35 35.40 -26.07
CA GLY A 132 4.20 33.94 -26.19
C GLY A 132 5.50 33.21 -26.56
N THR A 133 6.66 33.86 -26.37
CA THR A 133 7.98 33.33 -26.76
C THR A 133 8.49 32.36 -25.70
N VAL A 134 8.26 32.65 -24.42
CA VAL A 134 8.82 31.86 -23.30
C VAL A 134 8.32 30.42 -23.33
N ILE A 135 7.04 30.20 -23.62
CA ILE A 135 6.49 28.84 -23.73
C ILE A 135 7.08 28.05 -24.91
N LYS A 136 7.41 28.74 -26.01
CA LYS A 136 8.07 28.14 -27.17
C LYS A 136 9.51 27.75 -26.82
N LEU A 137 10.21 28.58 -26.06
CA LEU A 137 11.57 28.30 -25.57
C LEU A 137 11.59 27.07 -24.66
N TYR A 138 10.68 26.93 -23.68
CA TYR A 138 10.57 25.71 -22.87
C TYR A 138 10.44 24.44 -23.72
N ARG A 139 9.59 24.49 -24.76
CA ARG A 139 9.39 23.36 -25.68
C ARG A 139 10.63 23.10 -26.53
N CYS A 140 11.25 24.15 -27.04
CA CYS A 140 12.48 24.11 -27.84
C CYS A 140 13.61 23.48 -27.03
N TRP A 141 13.93 24.07 -25.88
CA TRP A 141 15.00 23.62 -24.99
C TRP A 141 14.85 22.17 -24.57
N ARG A 142 13.63 21.74 -24.25
CA ARG A 142 13.37 20.35 -23.88
C ARG A 142 13.64 19.38 -25.05
N ASN A 143 13.11 19.69 -26.23
CA ASN A 143 13.08 18.74 -27.35
C ASN A 143 14.34 18.78 -28.22
N GLN A 144 14.99 19.94 -28.36
CA GLN A 144 16.14 20.14 -29.22
C GLN A 144 17.47 20.05 -28.45
N HIS A 145 17.48 20.40 -27.15
CA HIS A 145 18.70 20.41 -26.34
C HIS A 145 18.66 19.32 -25.27
N PHE A 146 17.78 19.43 -24.27
CA PHE A 146 17.81 18.58 -23.09
C PHE A 146 17.70 17.09 -23.44
N LEU A 147 16.62 16.66 -24.10
CA LEU A 147 16.38 15.22 -24.32
C LEU A 147 17.44 14.58 -25.23
N PRO A 148 17.81 15.16 -26.40
CA PRO A 148 18.87 14.58 -27.23
C PRO A 148 20.21 14.47 -26.51
N VAL A 149 20.61 15.53 -25.79
CA VAL A 149 21.87 15.54 -25.03
C VAL A 149 21.83 14.54 -23.89
N TRP A 150 20.72 14.48 -23.15
CA TRP A 150 20.54 13.54 -22.04
C TRP A 150 20.60 12.08 -22.51
N CYS A 151 19.91 11.74 -23.62
CA CYS A 151 20.00 10.42 -24.24
C CYS A 151 21.43 10.08 -24.66
N SER A 152 22.15 11.04 -25.25
CA SER A 152 23.56 10.86 -25.63
C SER A 152 24.47 10.62 -24.41
N LEU A 153 24.25 11.36 -23.32
CA LEU A 153 25.03 11.20 -22.08
C LEU A 153 24.79 9.85 -21.43
N LEU A 154 23.54 9.36 -21.40
CA LEU A 154 23.21 8.03 -20.89
C LEU A 154 23.84 6.88 -21.70
N GLY A 155 24.07 7.09 -22.99
CA GLY A 155 24.74 6.10 -23.85
C GLY A 155 26.25 5.98 -23.61
N LYS A 156 26.86 6.90 -22.85
CA LYS A 156 28.29 6.85 -22.51
C LYS A 156 28.51 5.96 -21.28
N SER A 157 29.68 5.32 -21.20
CA SER A 157 30.09 4.60 -19.99
C SER A 157 30.27 5.58 -18.84
N GLN A 158 29.48 5.42 -17.77
CA GLN A 158 29.55 6.24 -16.56
C GLN A 158 29.51 5.34 -15.32
N SER A 159 29.94 5.87 -14.17
CA SER A 159 29.70 5.21 -12.89
C SER A 159 28.20 5.12 -12.62
N LEU A 160 27.78 4.11 -11.85
CA LEU A 160 26.37 3.91 -11.50
C LEU A 160 25.78 5.12 -10.75
N SER A 161 26.53 5.69 -9.80
CA SER A 161 26.09 6.87 -9.05
C SER A 161 25.82 8.06 -9.96
N ARG A 162 26.70 8.32 -10.92
CA ARG A 162 26.55 9.44 -11.84
C ARG A 162 25.38 9.24 -12.82
N LEU A 163 25.16 8.00 -13.24
CA LEU A 163 24.04 7.63 -14.07
C LEU A 163 22.71 7.80 -13.33
N ASP A 164 22.67 7.44 -12.04
CA ASP A 164 21.52 7.64 -11.17
C ASP A 164 21.19 9.14 -11.01
N GLU A 165 22.19 10.00 -10.77
CA GLU A 165 22.00 11.47 -10.73
C GLU A 165 21.42 12.01 -12.04
N ILE A 166 21.96 11.61 -13.19
CA ILE A 166 21.50 12.07 -14.52
C ILE A 166 20.05 11.65 -14.78
N VAL A 167 19.67 10.42 -14.41
CA VAL A 167 18.29 9.95 -14.51
C VAL A 167 17.39 10.71 -13.53
N ALA A 168 17.88 11.00 -12.33
CA ALA A 168 17.15 11.75 -11.33
C ALA A 168 16.84 13.18 -11.80
N ILE A 169 17.77 13.88 -12.47
CA ILE A 169 17.49 15.18 -13.09
C ILE A 169 16.37 15.06 -14.13
N TYR A 170 16.40 14.06 -15.01
CA TYR A 170 15.33 13.84 -15.99
C TYR A 170 13.97 13.60 -15.34
N SER A 171 13.92 12.87 -14.23
CA SER A 171 12.67 12.57 -13.52
C SER A 171 11.88 13.82 -13.10
N THR A 172 12.57 14.95 -12.92
CA THR A 172 11.96 16.21 -12.49
C THR A 172 11.16 16.88 -13.62
N ILE A 173 11.45 16.54 -14.88
CA ILE A 173 10.86 17.11 -16.09
C ILE A 173 10.23 16.05 -17.01
N SER A 174 10.13 14.81 -16.54
CA SER A 174 9.54 13.70 -17.26
C SER A 174 8.07 13.99 -17.57
N ASP A 175 7.63 13.54 -18.74
CA ASP A 175 6.24 13.71 -19.21
C ASP A 175 5.70 12.34 -19.66
N PRO A 176 4.46 11.96 -19.32
CA PRO A 176 3.86 10.71 -19.80
C PRO A 176 3.92 10.54 -21.33
N VAL A 177 3.94 11.64 -22.10
CA VAL A 177 4.06 11.59 -23.57
C VAL A 177 5.42 11.04 -24.01
N ASP A 178 6.45 11.11 -23.15
CA ASP A 178 7.79 10.62 -23.48
C ASP A 178 7.83 9.12 -23.75
N VAL A 179 6.92 8.33 -23.18
CA VAL A 179 6.78 6.87 -23.45
C VAL A 179 6.69 6.55 -24.93
N LYS A 180 6.19 7.50 -25.76
CA LYS A 180 6.10 7.34 -27.21
C LYS A 180 7.44 7.54 -27.95
N ARG A 181 8.49 7.99 -27.25
CA ARG A 181 9.82 8.24 -27.81
C ARG A 181 10.71 7.02 -27.65
N ASN A 182 10.98 6.33 -28.75
CA ASN A 182 11.82 5.12 -28.76
C ASN A 182 13.31 5.38 -28.48
N GLN A 183 13.75 6.64 -28.52
CA GLN A 183 15.16 7.01 -28.28
C GLN A 183 15.55 7.00 -26.79
N ILE A 184 14.56 7.00 -25.89
CA ILE A 184 14.82 6.99 -24.44
C ILE A 184 15.15 5.55 -24.00
N PRO A 185 16.30 5.33 -23.34
CA PRO A 185 16.69 4.00 -22.88
C PRO A 185 15.93 3.60 -21.60
N TRP A 186 14.65 3.25 -21.74
CA TRP A 186 13.74 2.99 -20.61
C TRP A 186 14.23 1.92 -19.64
N ASN A 187 14.91 0.87 -20.12
CA ASN A 187 15.50 -0.17 -19.28
C ASN A 187 16.55 0.43 -18.31
N THR A 188 17.41 1.31 -18.81
CA THR A 188 18.44 1.99 -17.99
C THR A 188 17.79 2.96 -17.00
N VAL A 189 16.80 3.73 -17.46
CA VAL A 189 16.03 4.66 -16.61
C VAL A 189 15.41 3.91 -15.43
N THR A 190 14.76 2.77 -15.71
CA THR A 190 14.06 1.98 -14.70
C THR A 190 15.00 1.41 -13.67
N ARG A 191 16.11 0.78 -14.09
CA ARG A 191 17.12 0.26 -13.15
C ARG A 191 17.65 1.36 -12.22
N SER A 192 17.87 2.55 -12.75
CA SER A 192 18.41 3.69 -12.00
C SER A 192 17.39 4.24 -11.00
N LEU A 193 16.14 4.42 -11.45
CA LEU A 193 15.05 4.87 -10.59
C LEU A 193 14.73 3.83 -9.51
N THR A 194 14.77 2.54 -9.81
CA THR A 194 14.64 1.49 -8.81
C THR A 194 15.77 1.56 -7.80
N ARG A 195 17.04 1.73 -8.22
CA ARG A 195 18.17 1.92 -7.27
C ARG A 195 17.98 3.14 -6.38
N LEU A 196 17.52 4.26 -6.93
CA LEU A 196 17.25 5.48 -6.16
C LEU A 196 16.12 5.27 -5.14
N SER A 197 15.05 4.59 -5.55
CA SER A 197 13.92 4.27 -4.68
C SER A 197 14.31 3.29 -3.58
N THR A 198 15.05 2.23 -3.94
CA THR A 198 15.50 1.25 -2.95
C THR A 198 16.56 1.81 -2.01
N SER A 199 17.44 2.71 -2.48
CA SER A 199 18.37 3.44 -1.62
C SER A 199 17.66 4.26 -0.53
N TYR A 200 16.47 4.79 -0.82
CA TYR A 200 15.62 5.43 0.19
C TYR A 200 15.18 4.43 1.29
N LEU A 201 14.89 3.17 0.93
CA LEU A 201 14.53 2.12 1.89
C LEU A 201 15.72 1.65 2.74
N SER A 202 16.93 1.58 2.15
CA SER A 202 18.13 1.04 2.80
C SER A 202 18.62 1.88 3.98
N SER A 203 18.42 3.20 3.95
CA SER A 203 18.79 4.09 5.06
C SER A 203 17.92 5.35 5.04
N PRO A 204 17.35 5.80 6.18
CA PRO A 204 16.60 7.05 6.23
C PRO A 204 17.53 8.21 5.86
N PRO A 205 17.34 8.82 4.67
CA PRO A 205 18.23 9.88 4.25
C PRO A 205 17.97 11.14 5.07
N THR A 206 18.94 12.06 5.09
CA THR A 206 18.75 13.36 5.74
C THR A 206 17.55 14.08 5.13
N ARG A 207 16.84 14.89 5.94
CA ARG A 207 15.68 15.67 5.46
C ARG A 207 16.05 16.56 4.26
N GLU A 208 17.28 17.05 4.26
CA GLU A 208 17.81 17.88 3.18
C GLU A 208 18.32 17.07 1.98
N SER A 209 18.30 15.74 1.99
CA SER A 209 18.75 14.99 0.82
C SER A 209 17.84 15.25 -0.39
N PRO A 210 18.40 15.32 -1.61
CA PRO A 210 17.60 15.39 -2.84
C PRO A 210 16.66 14.18 -3.00
N LEU A 211 17.06 13.01 -2.48
CA LEU A 211 16.25 11.79 -2.48
C LEU A 211 14.91 12.01 -1.76
N THR A 212 14.94 12.60 -0.56
CA THR A 212 13.73 12.91 0.20
C THR A 212 12.85 13.92 -0.52
N ARG A 213 13.45 14.99 -1.08
CA ARG A 213 12.72 16.10 -1.71
C ARG A 213 12.05 15.70 -3.04
N HIS A 214 12.63 14.73 -3.75
CA HIS A 214 12.23 14.38 -5.11
C HIS A 214 11.72 12.95 -5.29
N LEU A 215 11.58 12.15 -4.22
CA LEU A 215 11.06 10.77 -4.29
C LEU A 215 9.77 10.64 -5.11
N ASN A 216 8.81 11.55 -4.91
CA ASN A 216 7.56 11.56 -5.67
C ASN A 216 7.76 11.73 -7.19
N ARG A 217 8.83 12.40 -7.63
CA ARG A 217 9.18 12.54 -9.05
C ARG A 217 9.83 11.28 -9.59
N PHE A 218 10.66 10.62 -8.79
CA PHE A 218 11.27 9.34 -9.16
C PHE A 218 10.21 8.27 -9.36
N VAL A 219 9.33 8.11 -8.38
CA VAL A 219 8.23 7.14 -8.42
C VAL A 219 7.35 7.41 -9.64
N LYS A 220 6.92 8.66 -9.87
CA LYS A 220 6.12 9.04 -11.06
C LYS A 220 6.81 8.72 -12.38
N THR A 221 8.11 8.96 -12.47
CA THR A 221 8.88 8.65 -13.67
C THR A 221 9.05 7.14 -13.86
N LEU A 222 9.14 6.39 -12.76
CA LEU A 222 9.17 4.93 -12.81
C LEU A 222 7.85 4.37 -13.35
N GLN A 223 6.69 4.94 -12.98
CA GLN A 223 5.39 4.53 -13.54
C GLN A 223 5.37 4.68 -15.06
N ILE A 224 5.96 5.78 -15.57
CA ILE A 224 6.09 6.02 -17.01
C ILE A 224 7.04 5.00 -17.63
N SER A 225 8.19 4.73 -17.01
CA SER A 225 9.21 3.87 -17.59
C SER A 225 8.80 2.40 -17.65
N ILE A 226 8.07 1.91 -16.64
CA ILE A 226 7.58 0.51 -16.54
C ILE A 226 6.81 0.09 -17.79
N ILE A 227 6.01 0.98 -18.40
CA ILE A 227 5.16 0.70 -19.57
C ILE A 227 5.97 0.19 -20.79
N LYS A 228 7.24 0.57 -20.90
CA LYS A 228 8.09 0.26 -22.06
C LYS A 228 9.23 -0.71 -21.77
N ASN A 229 9.29 -1.27 -20.57
CA ASN A 229 10.38 -2.17 -20.20
C ASN A 229 10.11 -3.61 -20.59
N ASN A 230 11.22 -4.33 -20.72
CA ASN A 230 11.20 -5.78 -20.84
C ASN A 230 10.90 -6.41 -19.47
N GLN A 231 10.25 -7.58 -19.49
CA GLN A 231 9.93 -8.35 -18.28
C GLN A 231 11.16 -8.64 -17.42
N THR A 232 12.34 -8.87 -18.01
CA THR A 232 13.58 -9.12 -17.25
C THR A 232 13.97 -7.96 -16.34
N VAL A 233 13.83 -6.72 -16.84
CA VAL A 233 14.14 -5.51 -16.06
C VAL A 233 13.13 -5.30 -14.95
N ILE A 234 11.86 -5.63 -15.19
CA ILE A 234 10.81 -5.54 -14.17
C ILE A 234 11.04 -6.61 -13.08
N SER A 235 11.42 -7.84 -13.46
CA SER A 235 11.79 -8.88 -12.49
C SER A 235 12.98 -8.46 -11.63
N GLU A 236 14.06 -7.93 -12.24
CA GLU A 236 15.21 -7.38 -11.49
C GLU A 236 14.78 -6.26 -10.54
N ALA A 237 13.85 -5.40 -10.98
CA ALA A 237 13.34 -4.31 -10.14
C ALA A 237 12.54 -4.85 -8.94
N LEU A 238 11.64 -5.81 -9.17
CA LEU A 238 10.88 -6.48 -8.11
C LEU A 238 11.79 -7.20 -7.11
N ASP A 239 12.84 -7.88 -7.59
CA ASP A 239 13.83 -8.53 -6.73
C ASP A 239 14.54 -7.52 -5.81
N ASN A 240 14.96 -6.39 -6.37
CA ASN A 240 15.60 -5.33 -5.59
C ASN A 240 14.64 -4.70 -4.56
N ILE A 241 13.39 -4.42 -4.96
CA ILE A 241 12.38 -3.87 -4.05
C ILE A 241 12.07 -4.86 -2.92
N CYS A 242 11.90 -6.16 -3.25
CA CYS A 242 11.60 -7.20 -2.28
C CYS A 242 12.76 -7.39 -1.28
N SER A 243 14.00 -7.45 -1.78
CA SER A 243 15.21 -7.53 -0.96
C SER A 243 15.31 -6.35 0.01
N GLU A 244 15.02 -5.13 -0.46
CA GLU A 244 15.14 -3.93 0.37
C GLU A 244 13.96 -3.77 1.35
N CYS A 245 12.77 -4.25 0.99
CA CYS A 245 11.67 -4.39 1.95
C CYS A 245 12.03 -5.40 3.06
N PHE A 246 12.69 -6.51 2.72
CA PHE A 246 13.19 -7.47 3.70
C PHE A 246 14.27 -6.85 4.59
N ASN A 247 15.25 -6.14 4.02
CA ASN A 247 16.31 -5.47 4.77
C ASN A 247 15.74 -4.40 5.71
N LEU A 248 14.75 -3.63 5.25
CA LEU A 248 14.00 -2.67 6.07
C LEU A 248 13.33 -3.37 7.25
N TYR A 249 12.63 -4.47 7.01
CA TYR A 249 12.04 -5.28 8.08
C TYR A 249 13.10 -5.78 9.06
N ALA A 250 14.14 -6.47 8.58
CA ALA A 250 15.18 -7.07 9.41
C ALA A 250 15.86 -6.03 10.32
N ARG A 251 16.12 -4.83 9.78
CA ARG A 251 16.65 -3.69 10.52
C ARG A 251 15.74 -3.23 11.64
N GLU A 252 14.44 -3.08 11.38
CA GLU A 252 13.49 -2.59 12.39
C GLU A 252 13.15 -3.63 13.45
N VAL A 253 13.17 -4.92 13.11
CA VAL A 253 12.93 -6.02 14.06
C VAL A 253 14.10 -6.17 15.03
N GLY A 254 15.33 -5.96 14.56
CA GLY A 254 16.53 -5.90 15.40
C GLY A 254 16.71 -4.57 16.13
N SER A 255 15.77 -3.62 16.01
CA SER A 255 15.88 -2.33 16.68
C SER A 255 15.69 -2.44 18.20
N SER A 256 16.34 -1.55 18.94
CA SER A 256 16.23 -1.50 20.41
C SER A 256 14.85 -1.06 20.92
N ASN A 257 13.96 -0.57 20.05
CA ASN A 257 12.61 -0.15 20.39
C ASN A 257 11.56 -1.08 19.75
N PRO A 258 11.08 -2.11 20.48
CA PRO A 258 10.17 -3.12 19.92
C PRO A 258 8.78 -2.57 19.54
N ASN A 259 8.37 -1.43 20.10
CA ASN A 259 7.04 -0.82 19.91
C ASN A 259 7.12 0.55 19.24
N LYS A 260 8.11 0.76 18.38
CA LYS A 260 8.30 2.00 17.63
C LYS A 260 7.06 2.36 16.81
N HIS A 261 6.78 3.66 16.69
CA HIS A 261 5.74 4.18 15.80
C HIS A 261 6.31 4.41 14.40
N TYR A 262 5.67 3.82 13.40
CA TYR A 262 6.07 3.82 11.98
C TYR A 262 5.20 4.74 11.12
N MET A 263 4.46 5.68 11.73
CA MET A 263 3.72 6.73 11.01
C MET A 263 4.61 7.91 10.54
N GLY A 264 5.90 7.90 10.88
CA GLY A 264 6.82 8.98 10.53
C GLY A 264 6.94 9.20 9.01
N GLU A 265 7.31 10.41 8.62
CA GLU A 265 7.42 10.83 7.22
C GLU A 265 8.23 9.84 6.36
N TYR A 266 9.35 9.35 6.89
CA TYR A 266 10.20 8.36 6.23
C TYR A 266 9.45 7.07 5.87
N TYR A 267 8.82 6.42 6.86
CA TYR A 267 8.12 5.15 6.68
C TYR A 267 6.89 5.31 5.79
N ARG A 268 6.16 6.42 5.93
CA ARG A 268 5.03 6.74 5.06
C ARG A 268 5.46 6.89 3.60
N ASN A 269 6.53 7.64 3.36
CA ASN A 269 7.07 7.83 2.02
C ASN A 269 7.60 6.52 1.43
N ALA A 270 8.25 5.68 2.26
CA ALA A 270 8.70 4.34 1.88
C ALA A 270 7.52 3.44 1.46
N LEU A 271 6.46 3.37 2.27
CA LEU A 271 5.26 2.59 1.94
C LEU A 271 4.63 3.10 0.65
N PHE A 272 4.45 4.41 0.50
CA PHE A 272 3.84 4.98 -0.70
C PHE A 272 4.67 4.72 -1.96
N ALA A 273 6.00 4.84 -1.88
CA ALA A 273 6.87 4.49 -3.00
C ALA A 273 6.67 3.02 -3.38
N VAL A 274 6.80 2.08 -2.44
CA VAL A 274 6.61 0.64 -2.69
C VAL A 274 5.25 0.36 -3.30
N ILE A 275 4.14 0.84 -2.72
CA ILE A 275 2.79 0.56 -3.22
C ILE A 275 2.57 1.14 -4.63
N ILE A 276 3.03 2.36 -4.89
CA ILE A 276 2.86 2.98 -6.21
C ILE A 276 3.68 2.22 -7.26
N GLU A 277 4.90 1.78 -6.93
CA GLU A 277 5.73 1.00 -7.85
C GLU A 277 5.10 -0.36 -8.17
N LEU A 278 4.67 -1.10 -7.15
CA LEU A 278 4.01 -2.40 -7.33
C LEU A 278 2.72 -2.26 -8.15
N LYS A 279 1.89 -1.26 -7.83
CA LYS A 279 0.67 -0.96 -8.61
C LYS A 279 1.00 -0.66 -10.07
N SER A 280 2.04 0.12 -10.33
CA SER A 280 2.42 0.49 -11.69
C SER A 280 2.91 -0.71 -12.51
N ILE A 281 3.61 -1.65 -11.87
CA ILE A 281 4.02 -2.92 -12.48
C ILE A 281 2.81 -3.76 -12.88
N LEU A 282 1.83 -3.88 -11.98
CA LEU A 282 0.59 -4.63 -12.21
C LEU A 282 -0.25 -4.00 -13.32
N ASP A 283 -0.47 -2.68 -13.29
CA ASP A 283 -1.28 -1.96 -14.27
C ASP A 283 -0.67 -1.97 -15.68
N SER A 284 0.66 -1.98 -15.77
CA SER A 284 1.38 -1.89 -17.06
C SER A 284 1.54 -3.24 -17.75
N THR A 285 1.33 -4.35 -17.04
CA THR A 285 1.64 -5.69 -17.53
C THR A 285 0.36 -6.48 -17.80
N PRO A 286 -0.02 -6.72 -19.07
CA PRO A 286 -1.28 -7.39 -19.40
C PRO A 286 -1.29 -8.87 -18.99
N THR A 287 -0.14 -9.54 -19.02
CA THR A 287 0.03 -10.93 -18.60
C THR A 287 1.13 -11.01 -17.55
N ILE A 288 0.73 -11.06 -16.28
CA ILE A 288 1.65 -11.03 -15.14
C ILE A 288 2.26 -12.43 -14.95
N PRO A 289 3.60 -12.57 -14.96
CA PRO A 289 4.28 -13.80 -14.61
C PRO A 289 3.92 -14.29 -13.19
N GLU A 290 3.71 -15.60 -13.01
CA GLU A 290 3.23 -16.14 -11.73
C GLU A 290 4.19 -15.83 -10.55
N ASN A 291 5.50 -15.80 -10.80
CA ASN A 291 6.52 -15.48 -9.79
C ASN A 291 6.45 -14.02 -9.29
N TRP A 292 5.89 -13.10 -10.07
CA TRP A 292 5.73 -11.71 -9.64
C TRP A 292 4.69 -11.58 -8.55
N TYR A 293 3.62 -12.39 -8.58
CA TYR A 293 2.63 -12.39 -7.50
C TYR A 293 3.28 -12.73 -6.15
N GLN A 294 4.18 -13.73 -6.12
CA GLN A 294 4.96 -14.07 -4.95
C GLN A 294 5.86 -12.91 -4.48
N GLN A 295 6.59 -12.26 -5.38
CA GLN A 295 7.46 -11.14 -5.00
C GLN A 295 6.66 -9.96 -4.43
N ILE A 296 5.53 -9.62 -5.07
CA ILE A 296 4.69 -8.49 -4.68
C ILE A 296 4.04 -8.75 -3.32
N ILE A 297 3.49 -9.95 -3.07
CA ILE A 297 2.89 -10.27 -1.77
C ILE A 297 3.93 -10.25 -0.65
N MET A 298 5.17 -10.66 -0.94
CA MET A 298 6.25 -10.61 0.04
C MET A 298 6.70 -9.16 0.34
N CYS A 299 6.68 -8.24 -0.63
CA CYS A 299 6.90 -6.82 -0.37
C CYS A 299 5.84 -6.26 0.61
N LEU A 300 4.57 -6.60 0.41
CA LEU A 300 3.48 -6.21 1.31
C LEU A 300 3.64 -6.83 2.70
N PHE A 301 4.04 -8.10 2.77
CA PHE A 301 4.32 -8.79 4.02
C PHE A 301 5.44 -8.14 4.82
N TYR A 302 6.56 -7.78 4.17
CA TYR A 302 7.70 -7.13 4.83
C TYR A 302 7.40 -5.69 5.25
N THR A 303 6.50 -4.98 4.57
CA THR A 303 6.09 -3.60 4.90
C THR A 303 4.82 -3.51 5.75
N SER A 304 4.22 -4.66 6.11
CA SER A 304 2.96 -4.76 6.86
C SER A 304 2.93 -3.98 8.16
N PHE A 305 4.07 -3.85 8.85
CA PHE A 305 4.20 -3.11 10.10
C PHE A 305 4.01 -1.60 9.94
N ILE A 306 4.38 -1.06 8.77
CA ILE A 306 4.13 0.34 8.41
C ILE A 306 2.66 0.52 8.05
N ALA A 307 2.12 -0.41 7.25
CA ALA A 307 0.72 -0.38 6.82
C ALA A 307 -0.24 -0.50 8.01
N LYS A 308 0.07 -1.34 9.01
CA LYS A 308 -0.71 -1.47 10.25
C LYS A 308 -0.79 -0.15 11.01
N ASP A 309 0.31 0.60 11.05
CA ASP A 309 0.34 1.90 11.73
C ASP A 309 -0.40 2.98 10.94
N ILE A 310 -0.21 3.08 9.63
CA ILE A 310 -0.88 4.11 8.82
C ILE A 310 -2.39 3.84 8.70
N GLY A 311 -2.78 2.58 8.71
CA GLY A 311 -4.13 2.12 8.39
C GLY A 311 -4.24 1.80 6.90
N ILE A 312 -4.92 0.68 6.61
CA ILE A 312 -5.16 0.20 5.24
C ILE A 312 -6.55 0.60 4.72
N VAL A 313 -7.50 0.88 5.61
CA VAL A 313 -8.89 1.16 5.26
C VAL A 313 -8.98 2.47 4.49
N GLY A 314 -9.46 2.39 3.25
CA GLY A 314 -9.55 3.55 2.35
C GLY A 314 -8.24 3.88 1.64
N PHE A 315 -7.20 3.05 1.78
CA PHE A 315 -5.99 3.13 0.96
C PHE A 315 -6.18 2.30 -0.32
N GLU A 316 -6.97 2.82 -1.25
CA GLU A 316 -7.43 2.12 -2.47
C GLU A 316 -6.30 1.46 -3.27
N SER A 317 -5.12 2.12 -3.37
CA SER A 317 -3.98 1.54 -4.09
C SER A 317 -3.41 0.30 -3.40
N TYR A 318 -3.41 0.26 -2.07
CA TYR A 318 -2.95 -0.90 -1.31
C TYR A 318 -3.95 -2.06 -1.46
N GLU A 319 -5.24 -1.77 -1.28
CA GLU A 319 -6.31 -2.74 -1.43
C GLU A 319 -6.29 -3.35 -2.83
N TYR A 320 -6.21 -2.53 -3.88
CA TYR A 320 -6.10 -3.00 -5.26
C TYR A 320 -4.91 -3.96 -5.49
N VAL A 321 -3.71 -3.60 -5.02
CA VAL A 321 -2.51 -4.45 -5.19
C VAL A 321 -2.68 -5.77 -4.44
N TYR A 322 -3.16 -5.72 -3.19
CA TYR A 322 -3.37 -6.91 -2.37
C TYR A 322 -4.42 -7.85 -2.97
N ASP A 323 -5.54 -7.29 -3.42
CA ASP A 323 -6.66 -8.01 -4.03
C ASP A 323 -6.25 -8.72 -5.32
N LEU A 324 -5.56 -8.00 -6.21
CA LEU A 324 -5.13 -8.56 -7.49
C LEU A 324 -4.10 -9.68 -7.30
N VAL A 325 -3.16 -9.51 -6.38
CA VAL A 325 -2.10 -10.49 -6.13
C VAL A 325 -2.64 -11.72 -5.42
N THR A 326 -3.52 -11.57 -4.42
CA THR A 326 -4.15 -12.71 -3.73
C THR A 326 -5.00 -13.53 -4.71
N THR A 327 -5.82 -12.87 -5.53
CA THR A 327 -6.56 -13.51 -6.62
C THR A 327 -5.62 -14.24 -7.58
N GLY A 328 -4.56 -13.54 -8.04
CA GLY A 328 -3.54 -14.10 -8.93
C GLY A 328 -2.92 -15.39 -8.40
N ILE A 329 -2.53 -15.43 -7.12
CA ILE A 329 -1.95 -16.62 -6.48
C ILE A 329 -2.97 -17.77 -6.40
N THR A 330 -4.22 -17.48 -6.04
CA THR A 330 -5.26 -18.53 -5.92
C THR A 330 -5.67 -19.11 -7.27
N MET A 331 -5.53 -18.35 -8.36
CA MET A 331 -5.83 -18.77 -9.73
C MET A 331 -4.63 -19.36 -10.48
N CYS A 332 -3.42 -19.33 -9.91
CA CYS A 332 -2.24 -19.91 -10.53
C CYS A 332 -2.42 -21.41 -10.81
N SER A 333 -1.97 -21.84 -11.97
CA SER A 333 -1.98 -23.26 -12.36
C SER A 333 -1.06 -24.10 -11.46
N ASN A 334 0.00 -23.47 -10.96
CA ASN A 334 1.00 -24.09 -10.12
C ASN A 334 0.69 -23.88 -8.62
N GLN A 335 0.06 -24.88 -8.00
CA GLN A 335 -0.23 -24.90 -6.56
C GLN A 335 1.00 -24.69 -5.66
N TRP A 336 2.22 -24.98 -6.15
CA TRP A 336 3.44 -24.81 -5.38
C TRP A 336 3.72 -23.35 -5.03
N ILE A 337 3.23 -22.39 -5.82
CA ILE A 337 3.43 -20.97 -5.55
C ILE A 337 2.72 -20.57 -4.26
N TYR A 338 1.47 -20.99 -4.10
CA TYR A 338 0.70 -20.76 -2.88
C TYR A 338 1.41 -21.33 -1.65
N ILE A 339 1.90 -22.58 -1.75
CA ILE A 339 2.62 -23.25 -0.67
C ILE A 339 3.93 -22.53 -0.35
N GLN A 340 4.71 -22.15 -1.37
CA GLN A 340 5.97 -21.43 -1.18
C GLN A 340 5.78 -20.07 -0.51
N VAL A 341 4.75 -19.31 -0.90
CA VAL A 341 4.40 -18.04 -0.24
C VAL A 341 4.13 -18.28 1.24
N LEU A 342 3.30 -19.27 1.56
CA LEU A 342 2.91 -19.58 2.92
C LEU A 342 4.09 -20.10 3.77
N ASP A 343 4.90 -21.03 3.23
CA ASP A 343 6.11 -21.53 3.87
C ASP A 343 7.11 -20.39 4.14
N THR A 344 7.25 -19.46 3.18
CA THR A 344 8.10 -18.28 3.34
C THR A 344 7.57 -17.37 4.44
N MET A 345 6.26 -17.09 4.49
CA MET A 345 5.65 -16.28 5.55
C MET A 345 5.87 -16.92 6.92
N ILE A 346 5.57 -18.21 7.08
CA ILE A 346 5.73 -18.96 8.33
C ILE A 346 7.20 -18.96 8.76
N GLY A 347 8.13 -19.25 7.85
CA GLY A 347 9.57 -19.28 8.14
C GLY A 347 10.17 -17.92 8.50
N ASN A 348 9.52 -16.82 8.09
CA ASN A 348 9.98 -15.45 8.35
C ASN A 348 9.31 -14.78 9.57
N ILE A 349 8.43 -15.50 10.28
CA ILE A 349 7.89 -15.08 11.57
C ILE A 349 8.84 -15.61 12.67
N TRP A 350 9.41 -14.71 13.46
CA TRP A 350 10.29 -15.13 14.55
C TRP A 350 9.48 -15.72 15.70
N ASN A 351 9.70 -17.01 15.93
CA ASN A 351 9.08 -17.80 17.00
C ASN A 351 10.05 -18.09 18.17
N GLY A 352 11.14 -17.32 18.27
CA GLY A 352 12.15 -17.50 19.32
C GLY A 352 11.56 -17.34 20.72
N ILE A 353 12.15 -18.04 21.71
CA ILE A 353 11.85 -17.90 23.13
C ILE A 353 12.95 -17.05 23.78
N PRO A 354 12.62 -15.99 24.55
CA PRO A 354 11.27 -15.49 24.76
C PRO A 354 10.72 -14.90 23.45
N ILE A 355 9.40 -15.02 23.27
CA ILE A 355 8.71 -14.35 22.17
C ILE A 355 8.94 -12.87 22.39
N HIS A 356 9.92 -12.29 21.69
CA HIS A 356 10.09 -10.86 21.63
C HIS A 356 8.90 -10.34 20.83
N SER A 357 7.80 -10.04 21.52
CA SER A 357 6.68 -9.30 20.97
C SER A 357 7.25 -7.96 20.51
N ASN A 358 7.44 -7.85 19.21
CA ASN A 358 7.76 -6.59 18.58
C ASN A 358 6.75 -6.38 17.47
N LYS A 359 6.43 -5.11 17.29
CA LYS A 359 5.40 -4.68 16.39
C LYS A 359 5.61 -5.16 14.95
N PRO A 360 6.84 -5.22 14.40
CA PRO A 360 7.07 -5.80 13.08
C PRO A 360 6.67 -7.27 12.96
N ASN A 361 7.01 -8.09 13.95
CA ASN A 361 6.70 -9.53 13.92
C ASN A 361 5.20 -9.77 14.15
N ASP A 362 4.55 -9.00 15.02
CA ASP A 362 3.10 -9.08 15.24
C ASP A 362 2.30 -8.64 14.00
N ALA A 363 2.77 -7.62 13.27
CA ALA A 363 2.18 -7.23 12.00
C ALA A 363 2.30 -8.33 10.93
N LYS A 364 3.43 -9.05 10.85
CA LYS A 364 3.59 -10.20 9.96
C LYS A 364 2.64 -11.36 10.29
N ARG A 365 2.47 -11.67 11.58
CA ARG A 365 1.53 -12.70 12.03
C ARG A 365 0.11 -12.37 11.58
N LEU A 366 -0.33 -11.13 11.79
CA LEU A 366 -1.63 -10.66 11.32
C LEU A 366 -1.74 -10.68 9.80
N PHE A 367 -0.71 -10.24 9.08
CA PHE A 367 -0.69 -10.30 7.62
C PHE A 367 -0.86 -11.74 7.11
N MET A 368 -0.16 -12.70 7.70
CA MET A 368 -0.28 -14.12 7.34
C MET A 368 -1.69 -14.66 7.62
N LEU A 369 -2.28 -14.35 8.78
CA LEU A 369 -3.63 -14.78 9.12
C LEU A 369 -4.67 -14.17 8.17
N ASN A 370 -4.54 -12.89 7.84
CA ASN A 370 -5.42 -12.20 6.88
C ASN A 370 -5.24 -12.74 5.45
N TYR A 371 -3.99 -13.07 5.07
CA TYR A 371 -3.71 -13.73 3.79
C TYR A 371 -4.41 -15.08 3.70
N LEU A 372 -4.36 -15.88 4.76
CA LEU A 372 -5.09 -17.16 4.82
C LEU A 372 -6.60 -16.95 4.82
N GLU A 373 -7.14 -16.04 5.63
CA GLU A 373 -8.58 -15.71 5.62
C GLU A 373 -9.07 -15.42 4.19
N ARG A 374 -8.30 -14.61 3.45
CA ARG A 374 -8.70 -14.18 2.11
C ARG A 374 -8.56 -15.26 1.04
N THR A 375 -7.53 -16.09 1.13
CA THR A 375 -7.18 -17.03 0.05
C THR A 375 -7.72 -18.44 0.25
N LEU A 376 -7.92 -18.89 1.50
CA LEU A 376 -8.45 -20.22 1.80
C LEU A 376 -9.84 -20.50 1.18
N PRO A 377 -10.78 -19.55 1.07
CA PRO A 377 -12.08 -19.83 0.44
C PRO A 377 -11.98 -20.16 -1.05
N GLU A 378 -11.00 -19.60 -1.75
CA GLU A 378 -10.86 -19.69 -3.21
C GLU A 378 -9.81 -20.73 -3.66
N PHE A 379 -8.93 -21.16 -2.75
CA PHE A 379 -7.87 -22.12 -3.08
C PHE A 379 -8.44 -23.52 -3.41
N PRO A 380 -8.25 -24.06 -4.63
CA PRO A 380 -8.90 -25.30 -5.08
C PRO A 380 -8.25 -26.59 -4.54
N HIS A 381 -7.02 -26.53 -4.03
CA HIS A 381 -6.24 -27.71 -3.62
C HIS A 381 -6.19 -27.91 -2.10
N LEU A 382 -7.24 -27.46 -1.40
CA LEU A 382 -7.30 -27.56 0.05
C LEU A 382 -7.68 -28.98 0.48
N THR A 383 -6.71 -29.73 1.01
CA THR A 383 -6.90 -31.12 1.44
C THR A 383 -6.86 -31.27 2.96
N PRO A 384 -7.45 -32.35 3.53
CA PRO A 384 -7.31 -32.64 4.97
C PRO A 384 -5.86 -32.78 5.45
N SER A 385 -4.97 -33.27 4.57
CA SER A 385 -3.52 -33.35 4.85
C SER A 385 -2.90 -31.96 4.97
N PHE A 386 -3.25 -31.04 4.05
CA PHE A 386 -2.83 -29.64 4.11
C PHE A 386 -3.29 -28.98 5.41
N ILE A 387 -4.56 -29.15 5.80
CA ILE A 387 -5.08 -28.60 7.05
C ILE A 387 -4.30 -29.11 8.26
N ARG A 388 -4.08 -30.43 8.33
CA ARG A 388 -3.36 -31.04 9.47
C ARG A 388 -1.91 -30.58 9.58
N LYS A 389 -1.21 -30.44 8.44
CA LYS A 389 0.22 -30.12 8.42
C LYS A 389 0.52 -28.63 8.49
N VAL A 390 -0.36 -27.79 7.96
CA VAL A 390 -0.10 -26.36 7.77
C VAL A 390 -1.02 -25.51 8.65
N ILE A 391 -2.32 -25.74 8.61
CA ILE A 391 -3.29 -24.88 9.31
C ILE A 391 -3.38 -25.20 10.80
N LYS A 392 -3.40 -26.48 11.20
CA LYS A 392 -3.53 -26.86 12.62
C LYS A 392 -2.37 -26.34 13.50
N PRO A 393 -1.10 -26.34 13.05
CA PRO A 393 -0.03 -25.68 13.81
C PRO A 393 -0.24 -24.16 14.00
N ILE A 394 -0.75 -23.47 12.98
CA ILE A 394 -1.06 -22.03 13.04
C ILE A 394 -2.21 -21.80 14.03
N GLU A 395 -3.28 -22.60 13.93
CA GLU A 395 -4.39 -22.57 14.87
C GLU A 395 -3.89 -22.72 16.32
N LEU A 396 -3.15 -23.78 16.62
CA LEU A 396 -2.64 -24.05 17.97
C LEU A 396 -1.74 -22.93 18.51
N SER A 397 -1.08 -22.18 17.63
CA SER A 397 -0.18 -21.08 18.02
C SER A 397 -0.92 -19.79 18.36
N TYR A 398 -2.08 -19.51 17.73
CA TYR A 398 -2.71 -18.19 17.79
C TYR A 398 -4.14 -18.18 18.32
N ILE A 399 -4.86 -19.30 18.30
CA ILE A 399 -6.28 -19.34 18.71
C ILE A 399 -6.47 -19.03 20.20
N ASP A 400 -5.48 -19.34 21.02
CA ASP A 400 -5.42 -19.04 22.45
C ASP A 400 -4.51 -17.85 22.80
N SER A 401 -4.13 -17.04 21.80
CA SER A 401 -3.28 -15.87 22.02
C SER A 401 -3.92 -14.90 23.02
N ASN A 402 -3.08 -14.29 23.86
CA ASN A 402 -3.47 -13.19 24.74
C ASN A 402 -3.74 -11.90 23.93
N ASP A 403 -3.15 -11.78 22.74
CA ASP A 403 -3.44 -10.70 21.81
C ASP A 403 -4.81 -10.95 21.15
N VAL A 404 -5.71 -10.01 21.39
CA VAL A 404 -7.09 -10.03 20.90
C VAL A 404 -7.13 -10.03 19.37
N GLU A 405 -6.31 -9.22 18.70
CA GLU A 405 -6.29 -9.12 17.24
C GLU A 405 -5.83 -10.44 16.61
N LEU A 406 -4.76 -11.05 17.14
CA LEU A 406 -4.26 -12.33 16.64
C LEU A 406 -5.28 -13.46 16.83
N ARG A 407 -5.95 -13.49 17.99
CA ARG A 407 -6.99 -14.48 18.28
C ARG A 407 -8.18 -14.32 17.34
N GLU A 408 -8.62 -13.09 17.09
CA GLU A 408 -9.73 -12.80 16.17
C GLU A 408 -9.40 -13.20 14.74
N SER A 409 -8.23 -12.81 14.22
CA SER A 409 -7.76 -13.22 12.90
C SER A 409 -7.61 -14.74 12.78
N ALA A 410 -7.23 -15.45 13.84
CA ALA A 410 -7.19 -16.92 13.85
C ALA A 410 -8.60 -17.53 13.74
N HIS A 411 -9.60 -16.96 14.42
CA HIS A 411 -11.00 -17.39 14.27
C HIS A 411 -11.52 -17.14 12.84
N LEU A 412 -11.18 -16.01 12.22
CA LEU A 412 -11.56 -15.68 10.84
C LEU A 412 -10.92 -16.62 9.82
N MET A 413 -9.64 -16.95 10.00
CA MET A 413 -8.95 -17.99 9.21
C MET A 413 -9.69 -19.32 9.29
N LEU A 414 -10.07 -19.78 10.48
CA LEU A 414 -10.81 -21.03 10.66
C LEU A 414 -12.18 -21.00 9.99
N LEU A 415 -12.92 -19.89 10.10
CA LEU A 415 -14.20 -19.71 9.40
C LEU A 415 -14.04 -19.82 7.88
N SER A 416 -12.93 -19.30 7.36
CA SER A 416 -12.64 -19.31 5.92
C SER A 416 -12.45 -20.71 5.35
N LEU A 417 -11.97 -21.66 6.16
CA LEU A 417 -11.93 -23.09 5.77
C LEU A 417 -13.31 -23.67 5.48
N PHE A 418 -14.33 -23.25 6.23
CA PHE A 418 -15.71 -23.70 6.03
C PHE A 418 -16.38 -23.04 4.83
N GLN A 419 -15.87 -21.89 4.37
CA GLN A 419 -16.38 -21.18 3.20
C GLN A 419 -15.89 -21.77 1.88
N ASN A 420 -14.78 -22.51 1.88
CA ASN A 420 -14.27 -23.16 0.69
C ASN A 420 -15.28 -24.19 0.15
N SER A 421 -15.76 -23.96 -1.07
CA SER A 421 -16.61 -24.86 -1.84
C SER A 421 -16.00 -25.27 -3.18
N VAL A 422 -14.76 -24.84 -3.45
CA VAL A 422 -14.06 -25.09 -4.71
C VAL A 422 -13.25 -26.40 -4.65
N SER A 423 -12.79 -26.77 -3.45
CA SER A 423 -11.98 -27.97 -3.24
C SER A 423 -12.78 -29.27 -3.28
N GLU A 424 -12.05 -30.39 -3.33
CA GLU A 424 -12.60 -31.74 -3.44
C GLU A 424 -13.57 -32.14 -2.30
N SER A 425 -14.39 -33.17 -2.55
CA SER A 425 -15.36 -33.73 -1.60
C SER A 425 -14.74 -34.24 -0.28
N SER A 426 -13.45 -34.56 -0.30
CA SER A 426 -12.67 -34.93 0.89
C SER A 426 -12.64 -33.79 1.92
N LEU A 427 -12.65 -32.53 1.48
CA LEU A 427 -12.72 -31.36 2.36
C LEU A 427 -14.08 -31.26 3.05
N VAL A 428 -15.18 -31.49 2.35
CA VAL A 428 -16.54 -31.46 2.92
C VAL A 428 -16.70 -32.49 4.03
N THR A 429 -16.10 -33.67 3.84
CA THR A 429 -16.05 -34.72 4.87
C THR A 429 -15.28 -34.24 6.11
N TRP A 430 -14.12 -33.62 5.92
CA TRP A 430 -13.36 -33.04 7.02
C TRP A 430 -14.11 -31.90 7.73
N GLN A 431 -14.73 -30.98 6.97
CA GLN A 431 -15.53 -29.87 7.50
C GLN A 431 -16.67 -30.41 8.38
N THR A 432 -17.35 -31.47 7.94
CA THR A 432 -18.42 -32.12 8.70
C THR A 432 -17.91 -32.69 10.02
N GLN A 433 -16.76 -33.37 10.00
CA GLN A 433 -16.13 -33.93 11.21
C GLN A 433 -15.65 -32.84 12.18
N TYR A 434 -15.12 -31.74 11.66
CA TYR A 434 -14.52 -30.66 12.47
C TYR A 434 -15.53 -29.60 12.95
N TYR A 435 -16.75 -29.61 12.40
CA TYR A 435 -17.78 -28.60 12.69
C TYR A 435 -18.05 -28.45 14.19
N HIS A 436 -18.33 -29.58 14.87
CA HIS A 436 -18.61 -29.59 16.30
C HIS A 436 -17.41 -29.15 17.14
N GLU A 437 -16.19 -29.55 16.76
CA GLU A 437 -14.97 -29.15 17.47
C GLU A 437 -14.82 -27.63 17.45
N TYR A 438 -15.01 -27.00 16.29
CA TYR A 438 -14.89 -25.55 16.16
C TYR A 438 -16.01 -24.77 16.85
N ILE A 439 -17.27 -25.22 16.74
CA ILE A 439 -18.39 -24.61 17.47
C ILE A 439 -18.17 -24.69 18.97
N ALA A 440 -17.66 -25.83 19.46
CA ALA A 440 -17.36 -26.00 20.87
C ALA A 440 -16.25 -25.05 21.34
N LEU A 441 -15.16 -24.96 20.56
CA LEU A 441 -14.06 -24.06 20.82
C LEU A 441 -14.51 -22.59 20.89
N ALA A 442 -15.27 -22.12 19.91
CA ALA A 442 -15.79 -20.74 19.88
C ALA A 442 -16.72 -20.45 21.07
N THR A 443 -17.58 -21.42 21.43
CA THR A 443 -18.47 -21.31 22.59
C THR A 443 -17.68 -21.21 23.89
N ASP A 444 -16.68 -22.08 24.08
CA ASP A 444 -15.86 -22.07 25.29
C ASP A 444 -15.01 -20.79 25.38
N HIS A 445 -14.48 -20.28 24.26
CA HIS A 445 -13.79 -18.98 24.22
C HIS A 445 -14.71 -17.82 24.61
N PHE A 446 -15.96 -17.81 24.16
CA PHE A 446 -16.94 -16.82 24.61
C PHE A 446 -17.24 -16.92 26.10
N LEU A 447 -17.46 -18.14 26.62
CA LEU A 447 -17.72 -18.37 28.04
C LEU A 447 -16.54 -17.94 28.93
N GLN A 448 -15.31 -18.10 28.43
CA GLN A 448 -14.07 -17.62 29.05
C GLN A 448 -13.82 -16.12 28.85
N LYS A 449 -14.74 -15.37 28.22
CA LYS A 449 -14.61 -13.93 27.89
C LYS A 449 -13.43 -13.60 26.96
N LYS A 450 -12.96 -14.58 26.18
CA LYS A 450 -11.97 -14.39 25.11
C LYS A 450 -12.60 -13.89 23.80
N LEU A 451 -13.88 -14.18 23.59
CA LEU A 451 -14.65 -13.66 22.45
C LEU A 451 -15.79 -12.75 22.93
N SER A 452 -16.09 -11.72 22.14
CA SER A 452 -17.26 -10.87 22.33
C SER A 452 -18.54 -11.53 21.83
N GLU A 453 -19.69 -11.03 22.30
CA GLU A 453 -21.01 -11.46 21.81
C GLU A 453 -21.13 -11.33 20.28
N ALA A 454 -20.68 -10.20 19.73
CA ALA A 454 -20.77 -9.94 18.30
C ALA A 454 -19.96 -10.96 17.49
N GLN A 455 -18.77 -11.31 17.96
CA GLN A 455 -17.92 -12.32 17.31
C GLN A 455 -18.54 -13.71 17.34
N LEU A 456 -19.07 -14.14 18.49
CA LEU A 456 -19.74 -15.44 18.59
C LEU A 456 -20.96 -15.50 17.67
N ALA A 457 -21.76 -14.42 17.61
CA ALA A 457 -22.90 -14.35 16.72
C ALA A 457 -22.50 -14.49 15.24
N ILE A 458 -21.45 -13.79 14.81
CA ILE A 458 -20.92 -13.89 13.43
C ILE A 458 -20.44 -15.32 13.13
N ILE A 459 -19.71 -15.95 14.07
CA ILE A 459 -19.26 -17.35 13.92
C ILE A 459 -20.47 -18.26 13.72
N TYR A 460 -21.46 -18.20 14.61
CA TYR A 460 -22.64 -19.05 14.52
C TYR A 460 -23.44 -18.81 13.24
N GLN A 461 -23.63 -17.56 12.80
CA GLN A 461 -24.33 -17.25 11.55
C GLN A 461 -23.59 -17.82 10.33
N ARG A 462 -22.27 -17.63 10.24
CA ARG A 462 -21.45 -18.14 9.13
C ARG A 462 -21.37 -19.67 9.13
N MET A 463 -21.27 -20.30 10.29
CA MET A 463 -21.22 -21.76 10.40
C MET A 463 -22.59 -22.38 10.13
N SER A 464 -23.68 -21.76 10.59
CA SER A 464 -25.04 -22.27 10.39
C SER A 464 -25.43 -22.25 8.92
N SER A 465 -25.03 -21.23 8.16
CA SER A 465 -25.31 -21.16 6.71
C SER A 465 -24.65 -22.27 5.89
N ARG A 466 -23.65 -22.97 6.44
CA ARG A 466 -22.98 -24.11 5.81
C ARG A 466 -23.63 -25.46 6.12
N LEU A 467 -24.49 -25.53 7.15
CA LEU A 467 -25.18 -26.76 7.55
C LEU A 467 -25.91 -27.48 6.40
N PRO A 468 -26.67 -26.80 5.52
CA PRO A 468 -27.37 -27.48 4.42
C PRO A 468 -26.44 -28.27 3.50
N HIS A 469 -25.21 -27.77 3.29
CA HIS A 469 -24.22 -28.44 2.47
C HIS A 469 -23.58 -29.62 3.20
N LEU A 470 -23.22 -29.45 4.47
CA LEU A 470 -22.58 -30.49 5.29
C LEU A 470 -23.53 -31.66 5.62
N GLN A 471 -24.83 -31.41 5.65
CA GLN A 471 -25.86 -32.43 5.84
C GLN A 471 -25.91 -33.48 4.72
N THR A 472 -25.25 -33.24 3.58
CA THR A 472 -25.07 -34.24 2.52
C THR A 472 -24.16 -35.40 2.97
N VAL A 473 -23.24 -35.14 3.91
CA VAL A 473 -22.33 -36.12 4.49
C VAL A 473 -22.90 -36.67 5.80
N ASP A 474 -23.35 -35.80 6.71
CA ASP A 474 -23.97 -36.19 7.97
C ASP A 474 -25.34 -35.52 8.18
N LYS A 475 -26.41 -36.31 8.01
CA LYS A 475 -27.79 -35.86 8.17
C LYS A 475 -28.14 -35.42 9.60
N HIS A 476 -27.39 -35.86 10.60
CA HIS A 476 -27.65 -35.57 12.01
C HIS A 476 -26.93 -34.32 12.52
N LEU A 477 -25.97 -33.78 11.76
CA LEU A 477 -25.12 -32.65 12.17
C LEU A 477 -25.91 -31.46 12.74
N THR A 478 -26.97 -31.02 12.05
CA THR A 478 -27.79 -29.89 12.51
C THR A 478 -28.51 -30.18 13.83
N ARG A 479 -29.05 -31.38 14.00
CA ARG A 479 -29.72 -31.80 15.24
C ARG A 479 -28.71 -31.81 16.38
N ASP A 480 -27.54 -32.40 16.14
CA ASP A 480 -26.52 -32.58 17.16
C ASP A 480 -25.88 -31.24 17.55
N THR A 481 -25.79 -30.27 16.63
CA THR A 481 -25.33 -28.89 16.91
C THR A 481 -26.35 -28.10 17.73
N LEU A 482 -27.63 -28.19 17.37
CA LEU A 482 -28.71 -27.56 18.11
C LEU A 482 -28.81 -28.12 19.53
N HIS A 483 -28.74 -29.44 19.67
CA HIS A 483 -28.76 -30.10 20.97
C HIS A 483 -27.54 -29.71 21.82
N TYR A 484 -26.34 -29.64 21.21
CA TYR A 484 -25.15 -29.12 21.88
C TYR A 484 -25.37 -27.69 22.40
N THR A 485 -25.87 -26.79 21.56
CA THR A 485 -26.13 -25.39 21.90
C THR A 485 -27.16 -25.29 23.03
N TYR A 486 -28.24 -26.08 22.95
CA TYR A 486 -29.26 -26.19 23.98
C TYR A 486 -28.69 -26.61 25.34
N LEU A 487 -27.89 -27.69 25.37
CA LEU A 487 -27.26 -28.17 26.60
C LEU A 487 -26.30 -27.12 27.18
N LYS A 488 -25.56 -26.38 26.35
CA LYS A 488 -24.70 -25.30 26.83
C LYS A 488 -25.49 -24.13 27.44
N ILE A 489 -26.67 -23.79 26.93
CA ILE A 489 -27.56 -22.79 27.54
C ILE A 489 -28.00 -23.24 28.94
N LEU A 490 -28.46 -24.49 29.07
CA LEU A 490 -28.92 -25.03 30.36
C LEU A 490 -27.81 -25.08 31.41
N ASN A 491 -26.61 -25.46 30.99
CA ASN A 491 -25.46 -25.59 31.88
C ASN A 491 -24.73 -24.26 32.16
N CYS A 492 -25.16 -23.15 31.54
CA CYS A 492 -24.57 -21.84 31.78
C CYS A 492 -25.26 -21.13 32.95
N HIS A 493 -24.48 -20.63 33.91
CA HIS A 493 -25.02 -19.97 35.10
C HIS A 493 -25.25 -18.46 34.93
N GLN A 494 -24.68 -17.83 33.89
CA GLN A 494 -24.76 -16.38 33.68
C GLN A 494 -25.84 -16.04 32.67
N THR A 495 -26.87 -15.31 33.10
CA THR A 495 -28.02 -14.93 32.27
C THR A 495 -27.62 -14.15 31.00
N ASP A 496 -26.61 -13.29 31.10
CA ASP A 496 -26.10 -12.54 29.93
C ASP A 496 -25.50 -13.47 28.87
N GLN A 497 -24.77 -14.51 29.29
CA GLN A 497 -24.19 -15.51 28.40
C GLN A 497 -25.28 -16.43 27.84
N GLN A 498 -26.24 -16.86 28.67
CA GLN A 498 -27.40 -17.64 28.24
C GLN A 498 -28.19 -16.94 27.14
N ARG A 499 -28.37 -15.61 27.25
CA ARG A 499 -29.01 -14.81 26.21
C ARG A 499 -28.28 -14.91 24.87
N VAL A 500 -26.95 -14.76 24.88
CA VAL A 500 -26.15 -14.82 23.64
C VAL A 500 -26.21 -16.22 23.03
N LEU A 501 -26.09 -17.26 23.84
CA LEU A 501 -26.22 -18.64 23.39
C LEU A 501 -27.62 -18.94 22.82
N LEU A 502 -28.68 -18.35 23.39
CA LEU A 502 -30.02 -18.43 22.84
C LEU A 502 -30.14 -17.72 21.49
N LEU A 503 -29.48 -16.58 21.29
CA LEU A 503 -29.38 -15.95 19.97
C LEU A 503 -28.66 -16.86 18.97
N CYS A 504 -27.57 -17.51 19.38
CA CYS A 504 -26.84 -18.49 18.56
C CYS A 504 -27.71 -19.71 18.20
N LEU A 505 -28.57 -20.18 19.10
CA LEU A 505 -29.57 -21.22 18.81
C LEU A 505 -30.58 -20.72 17.76
N ILE A 506 -31.09 -19.49 17.91
CA ILE A 506 -32.05 -18.89 16.98
C ILE A 506 -31.46 -18.77 15.57
N TYR A 507 -30.19 -18.39 15.43
CA TYR A 507 -29.53 -18.28 14.11
C TYR A 507 -29.35 -19.62 13.39
N GLN A 508 -29.47 -20.75 14.08
CA GLN A 508 -29.40 -22.09 13.47
C GLN A 508 -30.77 -22.56 12.91
N ILE A 509 -31.88 -22.03 13.44
CA ILE A 509 -33.25 -22.43 13.09
C ILE A 509 -33.55 -22.41 11.59
N PRO A 510 -33.08 -21.40 10.81
CA PRO A 510 -33.31 -21.38 9.35
C PRO A 510 -32.86 -22.64 8.60
N PHE A 511 -31.91 -23.38 9.16
CA PHE A 511 -31.24 -24.50 8.50
C PHE A 511 -31.71 -25.87 9.05
N VAL A 512 -32.76 -25.88 9.87
CA VAL A 512 -33.35 -27.09 10.44
C VAL A 512 -34.32 -27.73 9.45
N ASN A 513 -34.42 -29.06 9.47
CA ASN A 513 -35.45 -29.75 8.70
C ASN A 513 -36.84 -29.28 9.15
N ARG A 514 -37.70 -28.92 8.19
CA ARG A 514 -39.05 -28.39 8.40
C ARG A 514 -39.89 -29.20 9.40
N ILE A 515 -39.70 -30.52 9.45
CA ILE A 515 -40.42 -31.42 10.36
C ILE A 515 -40.19 -31.03 11.84
N PHE A 516 -39.00 -30.56 12.18
CA PHE A 516 -38.62 -30.19 13.56
C PHE A 516 -38.68 -28.68 13.82
N LEU A 517 -39.12 -27.87 12.85
CA LEU A 517 -39.09 -26.41 12.95
C LEU A 517 -39.91 -25.88 14.13
N LEU A 518 -41.15 -26.36 14.27
CA LEU A 518 -42.05 -25.94 15.36
C LEU A 518 -41.53 -26.39 16.73
N GLU A 519 -40.90 -27.56 16.81
CA GLU A 519 -40.31 -28.07 18.04
C GLU A 519 -39.20 -27.13 18.54
N TRP A 520 -38.28 -26.73 17.66
CA TRP A 520 -37.20 -25.81 18.04
C TRP A 520 -37.68 -24.38 18.33
N LEU A 521 -38.73 -23.91 17.66
CA LEU A 521 -39.37 -22.63 18.00
C LEU A 521 -40.02 -22.68 19.40
N ASN A 522 -40.71 -23.77 19.73
CA ASN A 522 -41.24 -24.00 21.08
C ASN A 522 -40.12 -24.06 22.12
N THR A 523 -39.01 -24.76 21.84
CA THR A 523 -37.84 -24.80 22.71
C THR A 523 -37.27 -23.40 22.98
N CYS A 524 -37.20 -22.53 21.96
CA CYS A 524 -36.80 -21.13 22.17
C CYS A 524 -37.76 -20.38 23.11
N GLN A 525 -39.08 -20.56 22.93
CA GLN A 525 -40.08 -19.95 23.80
C GLN A 525 -39.98 -20.46 25.25
N GLU A 526 -39.80 -21.77 25.43
CA GLU A 526 -39.60 -22.39 26.73
C GLU A 526 -38.37 -21.81 27.42
N LEU A 527 -37.22 -21.74 26.74
CA LEU A 527 -36.00 -21.12 27.27
C LEU A 527 -36.20 -19.63 27.62
N MET A 528 -36.91 -18.87 26.79
CA MET A 528 -37.25 -17.48 27.07
C MET A 528 -38.14 -17.30 28.31
N SER A 529 -39.02 -18.26 28.57
CA SER A 529 -39.92 -18.24 29.73
C SER A 529 -39.24 -18.76 31.01
N GLY A 530 -38.35 -19.75 30.88
CA GLY A 530 -37.64 -20.38 31.99
C GLY A 530 -36.45 -19.58 32.52
N ILE A 531 -35.82 -18.76 31.67
CA ILE A 531 -34.67 -17.92 32.05
C ILE A 531 -35.15 -16.49 32.39
N LYS A 532 -34.67 -15.95 33.51
CA LYS A 532 -35.04 -14.61 34.01
C LYS A 532 -34.32 -13.49 33.25
N PHE A 533 -34.64 -13.30 31.98
CA PHE A 533 -34.12 -12.18 31.17
C PHE A 533 -34.76 -10.84 31.54
N ASP A 534 -33.97 -9.77 31.50
CA ASP A 534 -34.48 -8.40 31.63
C ASP A 534 -35.26 -7.94 30.38
N ARG A 535 -35.92 -6.78 30.46
CA ARG A 535 -36.76 -6.25 29.37
C ARG A 535 -35.95 -5.95 28.09
N ALA A 536 -34.72 -5.46 28.21
CA ALA A 536 -33.87 -5.13 27.07
C ALA A 536 -33.35 -6.40 26.38
N GLN A 537 -32.98 -7.41 27.17
CA GLN A 537 -32.54 -8.72 26.71
C GLN A 537 -33.66 -9.45 25.97
N LYS A 538 -34.87 -9.48 26.55
CA LYS A 538 -36.06 -10.06 25.90
C LYS A 538 -36.37 -9.40 24.57
N LYS A 539 -36.28 -8.05 24.51
CA LYS A 539 -36.48 -7.30 23.27
C LYS A 539 -35.51 -7.75 22.17
N LYS A 540 -34.20 -7.86 22.48
CA LYS A 540 -33.19 -8.33 21.51
C LYS A 540 -33.45 -9.75 21.01
N ILE A 541 -33.83 -10.66 21.91
CA ILE A 541 -34.16 -12.06 21.54
C ILE A 541 -35.38 -12.08 20.61
N LEU A 542 -36.43 -11.33 20.95
CA LEU A 542 -37.65 -11.24 20.14
C LEU A 542 -37.38 -10.62 18.76
N GLU A 543 -36.56 -9.58 18.66
CA GLU A 543 -36.17 -8.98 17.38
C GLU A 543 -35.43 -9.99 16.49
N ALA A 544 -34.49 -10.75 17.05
CA ALA A 544 -33.77 -11.79 16.32
C ALA A 544 -34.70 -12.92 15.87
N LEU A 545 -35.59 -13.38 16.75
CA LEU A 545 -36.56 -14.43 16.45
C LEU A 545 -37.57 -13.98 15.38
N CYS A 546 -38.05 -12.73 15.46
CA CYS A 546 -38.92 -12.13 14.45
C CYS A 546 -38.24 -12.10 13.08
N THR A 547 -36.96 -11.72 13.05
CA THR A 547 -36.16 -11.66 11.83
C THR A 547 -36.02 -13.05 11.20
N VAL A 548 -35.70 -14.07 12.01
CA VAL A 548 -35.58 -15.46 11.56
C VAL A 548 -36.91 -16.00 11.05
N VAL A 549 -38.01 -15.84 11.80
CA VAL A 549 -39.34 -16.29 11.39
C VAL A 549 -39.78 -15.62 10.08
N SER A 550 -39.53 -14.31 9.95
CA SER A 550 -39.85 -13.57 8.73
C SER A 550 -39.03 -14.07 7.53
N SER A 551 -37.76 -14.44 7.75
CA SER A 551 -36.87 -14.95 6.69
C SER A 551 -37.20 -16.37 6.22
N LEU A 552 -37.85 -17.19 7.07
CA LEU A 552 -38.22 -18.57 6.77
C LEU A 552 -39.34 -18.68 5.71
N GLN A 553 -40.17 -17.65 5.58
CA GLN A 553 -41.30 -17.58 4.64
C GLN A 553 -42.22 -18.82 4.64
N THR A 554 -42.40 -19.48 5.81
CA THR A 554 -43.31 -20.61 5.96
C THR A 554 -44.55 -20.22 6.74
N ASP A 555 -45.73 -20.66 6.27
CA ASP A 555 -47.01 -20.39 6.91
C ASP A 555 -47.05 -20.89 8.36
N ASP A 556 -46.41 -22.04 8.63
CA ASP A 556 -46.39 -22.65 9.97
C ASP A 556 -45.58 -21.82 10.97
N ALA A 557 -44.43 -21.26 10.57
CA ALA A 557 -43.62 -20.41 11.45
C ALA A 557 -44.31 -19.06 11.72
N LEU A 558 -44.97 -18.50 10.72
CA LEU A 558 -45.78 -17.28 10.90
C LEU A 558 -46.98 -17.54 11.82
N LYS A 559 -47.75 -18.60 11.58
CA LYS A 559 -48.86 -18.98 12.47
C LYS A 559 -48.40 -19.18 13.91
N TRP A 560 -47.26 -19.83 14.11
CA TRP A 560 -46.65 -20.00 15.43
C TRP A 560 -46.34 -18.64 16.09
N TRP A 561 -45.72 -17.71 15.35
CA TRP A 561 -45.40 -16.37 15.86
C TRP A 561 -46.65 -15.59 16.30
N TYR A 562 -47.68 -15.54 15.45
CA TYR A 562 -48.93 -14.85 15.74
C TYR A 562 -49.75 -15.50 16.86
N SER A 563 -49.59 -16.82 17.08
CA SER A 563 -50.35 -17.54 18.10
C SER A 563 -49.68 -17.54 19.48
N ASN A 564 -48.35 -17.46 19.55
CA ASN A 564 -47.61 -17.66 20.80
C ASN A 564 -46.88 -16.41 21.33
N ILE A 565 -46.48 -15.48 20.45
CA ILE A 565 -45.63 -14.32 20.81
C ILE A 565 -46.40 -12.99 20.82
N LEU A 566 -47.27 -12.75 19.84
CA LEU A 566 -48.08 -11.53 19.77
C LEU A 566 -49.17 -11.42 20.87
N PRO A 567 -49.85 -12.52 21.26
CA PRO A 567 -50.83 -12.47 22.35
C PRO A 567 -50.21 -12.20 23.73
N THR A 568 -48.90 -12.40 23.87
CA THR A 568 -48.15 -12.14 25.11
C THR A 568 -47.59 -10.70 25.18
N GLN A 569 -47.57 -9.95 24.07
CA GLN A 569 -47.19 -8.53 24.06
C GLN A 569 -48.34 -7.58 24.47
N SER A 570 -49.59 -7.99 24.35
CA SER A 570 -50.75 -7.19 24.79
C SER A 570 -50.99 -7.21 26.31
N TYR A 571 -50.15 -7.93 27.08
CA TYR A 571 -50.23 -8.09 28.53
C TYR A 571 -48.97 -7.60 29.30
N LEU A 572 -48.01 -6.97 28.62
CA LEU A 572 -46.85 -6.27 29.20
C LEU A 572 -46.90 -4.78 28.86
#